data_AF-A0AAV1GXH5-F1
#
_entry.id   AF-A0AAV1GXH5-F1
#
_cell.length_a   1.000
_cell.length_b   1.000
_cell.length_c   1.000
_cell.angle_alpha   90.00
_cell.angle_beta   90.00
_cell.angle_gamma   90.00
#
_symmetry.space_group_name_H-M   'P 1'
#
loop_
_entity.id
_entity.type
_entity.pdbx_description
1 polymer ?
#
loop_
_entity_poly.entity_id
_entity_poly.type
_entity_poly.pdbx_seq_one_letter_code
_entity_poly.pdbx_strand_id
1 'polypeptide(L)'
;MRVSRYVSCRYGLLEEAQRMSLEISRHPSIKRFLIKQLSHLGGKDIKTCTRRILDRILHNDVQRKYNLLGGGRQGKKSFKKTAFFTVVLESVRTNFPTATEELVAASIGDHLKQAPARRGGRGTTRTSPG
;
A
#
# COMPACT_ATOMS: atom_id res chain seq x y z
N MET A 1 23.96 13.07 -4.67
CA MET A 1 23.16 12.11 -3.88
C MET A 1 22.37 11.20 -4.80
N ARG A 2 22.74 9.91 -4.92
CA ARG A 2 22.05 8.93 -5.78
C ARG A 2 20.88 8.28 -5.03
N VAL A 3 19.66 8.79 -5.20
CA VAL A 3 18.43 8.27 -4.55
C VAL A 3 17.74 7.16 -5.38
N SER A 4 18.44 6.58 -6.36
CA SER A 4 17.91 5.60 -7.33
C SER A 4 17.53 4.22 -6.76
N ARG A 5 17.55 4.03 -5.43
CA ARG A 5 17.22 2.75 -4.76
C ARG A 5 15.88 2.74 -4.03
N TYR A 6 15.17 3.86 -3.92
CA TYR A 6 13.90 3.90 -3.17
C TYR A 6 12.69 3.36 -3.94
N VAL A 7 12.82 3.08 -5.23
CA VAL A 7 11.66 2.75 -6.11
C VAL A 7 11.74 1.34 -6.71
N SER A 8 12.80 0.59 -6.44
CA SER A 8 12.92 -0.79 -6.91
C SER A 8 13.71 -1.61 -5.90
N CYS A 9 13.05 -1.99 -4.82
CA CYS A 9 13.60 -2.99 -3.92
C CYS A 9 12.55 -4.07 -3.72
N ARG A 10 12.96 -5.29 -4.05
CA ARG A 10 12.22 -6.56 -3.99
C ARG A 10 11.94 -6.93 -2.53
N TYR A 11 11.09 -6.19 -1.83
CA TYR A 11 10.80 -6.46 -0.42
C TYR A 11 9.82 -7.64 -0.27
N GLY A 12 10.38 -8.85 -0.20
CA GLY A 12 9.66 -10.08 0.12
C GLY A 12 9.45 -10.31 1.62
N LEU A 13 10.09 -9.52 2.50
CA LEU A 13 10.12 -9.76 3.93
C LEU A 13 9.31 -8.71 4.73
N LEU A 14 8.50 -9.21 5.66
CA LEU A 14 7.66 -8.40 6.55
C LEU A 14 8.50 -7.43 7.42
N GLU A 15 9.69 -7.87 7.82
CA GLU A 15 10.59 -7.09 8.66
C GLU A 15 11.12 -5.84 7.96
N GLU A 16 11.38 -5.93 6.65
CA GLU A 16 11.86 -4.80 5.86
C GLU A 16 10.78 -3.72 5.75
N ALA A 17 9.52 -4.12 5.52
CA ALA A 17 8.39 -3.21 5.55
C ALA A 17 8.23 -2.54 6.93
N GLN A 18 8.45 -3.27 8.03
CA GLN A 18 8.41 -2.68 9.38
C GLN A 18 9.56 -1.70 9.63
N ARG A 19 10.79 -2.05 9.24
CA ARG A 19 11.94 -1.14 9.32
C ARG A 19 11.69 0.14 8.55
N MET A 20 11.18 0.02 7.33
CA MET A 20 10.83 1.17 6.51
C MET A 20 9.69 1.99 7.13
N SER A 21 8.66 1.37 7.68
CA SER A 21 7.61 2.08 8.42
C SER A 21 8.19 2.88 9.59
N LEU A 22 9.18 2.33 10.30
CA LEU A 22 9.84 3.02 11.41
C LEU A 22 10.68 4.19 10.90
N GLU A 23 11.41 4.01 9.80
CA GLU A 23 12.24 5.05 9.18
C GLU A 23 11.39 6.24 8.69
N ILE A 24 10.24 5.97 8.07
CA ILE A 24 9.26 7.00 7.67
C ILE A 24 8.76 7.78 8.90
N SER A 25 8.54 7.08 10.01
CA SER A 25 8.12 7.72 11.26
C SER A 25 9.22 8.57 11.90
N ARG A 26 10.49 8.20 11.72
CA ARG A 26 11.64 8.93 12.27
C ARG A 26 12.06 10.12 11.41
N HIS A 27 11.84 10.04 10.10
CA HIS A 27 12.25 11.07 9.15
C HIS A 27 11.03 11.68 8.42
N PRO A 28 10.49 12.81 8.91
CA PRO A 28 9.32 13.45 8.29
C PRO A 28 9.59 13.93 6.85
N SER A 29 10.85 14.18 6.48
CA SER A 29 11.27 14.48 5.11
C SER A 29 11.03 13.30 4.15
N ILE A 30 11.30 12.06 4.59
CA ILE A 30 10.99 10.85 3.80
C ILE A 30 9.47 10.70 3.65
N LYS A 31 8.72 10.91 4.74
CA LYS A 31 7.25 10.87 4.70
C LYS A 31 6.69 11.85 3.65
N ARG A 32 7.11 13.11 3.68
CA ARG A 32 6.67 14.14 2.72
C ARG A 32 7.07 13.80 1.28
N PHE A 33 8.28 13.28 1.09
CA PHE A 33 8.74 12.84 -0.23
C PHE A 33 7.86 11.71 -0.77
N LEU A 34 7.58 10.69 0.04
CA LEU A 34 6.69 9.59 -0.34
C LEU A 34 5.29 10.07 -0.67
N ILE A 35 4.70 10.95 0.15
CA ILE A 35 3.38 11.52 -0.12
C ILE A 35 3.35 12.22 -1.48
N LYS A 36 4.36 13.05 -1.77
CA LYS A 36 4.46 13.74 -3.06
C LYS A 36 4.62 12.76 -4.22
N GLN A 37 5.42 11.70 -4.07
CA GLN A 37 5.59 10.70 -5.13
C GLN A 37 4.32 9.88 -5.37
N LEU A 38 3.59 9.55 -4.30
CA LEU A 38 2.40 8.70 -4.35
C LEU A 38 1.15 9.47 -4.77
N SER A 39 1.07 10.77 -4.47
CA SER A 39 -0.03 11.61 -4.96
C SER A 39 -0.07 11.67 -6.49
N HIS A 40 1.08 11.58 -7.17
CA HIS A 40 1.13 11.53 -8.64
C HIS A 40 0.44 10.32 -9.28
N LEU A 41 0.20 9.22 -8.55
CA LEU A 41 -0.45 8.03 -9.11
C LEU A 41 -1.92 8.28 -9.48
N GLY A 42 -2.59 9.14 -8.70
CA GLY A 42 -4.02 9.44 -8.85
C GLY A 42 -4.91 8.20 -8.96
N GLY A 43 -6.11 8.41 -9.47
CA GLY A 43 -7.07 7.36 -9.77
C GLY A 43 -8.41 7.97 -10.16
N LYS A 44 -9.28 7.16 -10.77
CA LYS A 44 -10.66 7.59 -11.07
C LYS A 44 -11.47 7.81 -9.79
N ASP A 45 -11.21 6.97 -8.78
CA ASP A 45 -11.93 6.94 -7.50
C ASP A 45 -10.95 6.73 -6.34
N ILE A 46 -11.38 7.09 -5.12
CA ILE A 46 -10.63 6.90 -3.87
C ILE A 46 -10.14 5.44 -3.75
N LYS A 47 -10.99 4.46 -4.07
CA LYS A 47 -10.65 3.03 -4.01
C LYS A 47 -9.48 2.67 -4.95
N THR A 48 -9.57 3.11 -6.20
CA THR A 48 -8.57 2.83 -7.23
C THR A 48 -7.25 3.54 -6.94
N CYS A 49 -7.31 4.79 -6.48
CA CYS A 49 -6.15 5.55 -6.03
C CYS A 49 -5.45 4.87 -4.85
N THR A 50 -6.22 4.51 -3.82
CA THR A 50 -5.72 3.80 -2.63
C THR A 50 -5.03 2.48 -3.01
N ARG A 51 -5.64 1.70 -3.90
CA ARG A 51 -5.08 0.45 -4.43
C ARG A 51 -3.75 0.66 -5.15
N ARG A 52 -3.66 1.63 -6.05
CA ARG A 52 -2.42 1.94 -6.79
C ARG A 52 -1.29 2.36 -5.85
N ILE A 53 -1.61 3.18 -4.85
CA ILE A 53 -0.65 3.61 -3.82
C ILE A 53 -0.18 2.40 -3.01
N LEU A 54 -1.09 1.54 -2.53
CA LEU A 54 -0.76 0.33 -1.77
C LEU A 54 0.15 -0.63 -2.55
N ASP A 55 -0.17 -0.90 -3.82
CA ASP A 55 0.62 -1.80 -4.68
C ASP A 55 1.99 -1.20 -5.03
N ARG A 56 2.17 0.12 -4.90
CA ARG A 56 3.46 0.79 -5.06
C ARG A 56 4.33 0.74 -3.80
N ILE A 57 3.72 0.78 -2.62
CA ILE A 57 4.44 0.77 -1.33
C ILE A 57 4.77 -0.66 -0.90
N LEU A 58 3.82 -1.59 -1.01
CA LEU A 58 3.94 -2.95 -0.48
C LEU A 58 3.74 -4.00 -1.55
N HIS A 59 4.63 -5.00 -1.55
CA HIS A 59 4.45 -6.20 -2.37
C HIS A 59 3.26 -7.04 -1.89
N ASN A 60 2.61 -7.77 -2.81
CA ASN A 60 1.45 -8.63 -2.49
C ASN A 60 1.75 -9.62 -1.35
N ASP A 61 2.97 -10.17 -1.26
CA ASP A 61 3.36 -11.10 -0.19
C ASP A 61 3.38 -10.46 1.20
N VAL A 62 3.74 -9.18 1.26
CA VAL A 62 3.71 -8.39 2.49
C VAL A 62 2.27 -7.99 2.82
N GLN A 63 1.49 -7.56 1.81
CA GLN A 63 0.07 -7.22 1.98
C GLN A 63 -0.73 -8.37 2.62
N ARG A 64 -0.49 -9.64 2.24
CA ARG A 64 -1.17 -10.81 2.84
C ARG A 64 -0.95 -10.96 4.36
N LYS A 65 0.17 -10.45 4.88
CA LYS A 65 0.57 -10.54 6.29
C LYS A 65 -0.04 -9.41 7.13
N TYR A 66 -0.61 -8.39 6.49
CA TYR A 66 -1.30 -7.29 7.13
C TYR A 66 -2.83 -7.45 7.03
N ASN A 67 -3.53 -6.90 8.01
CA ASN A 67 -4.94 -6.57 7.93
C ASN A 67 -5.13 -5.13 8.44
N LEU A 68 -6.34 -4.58 8.33
CA LEU A 68 -6.57 -3.19 8.71
C LEU A 68 -6.30 -2.93 10.20
N LEU A 69 -6.91 -3.71 11.10
CA LEU A 69 -6.88 -3.44 12.56
C LEU A 69 -5.81 -4.21 13.34
N GLY A 70 -5.26 -5.30 12.80
CA GLY A 70 -4.45 -6.28 13.53
C GLY A 70 -5.26 -7.51 13.93
N GLY A 71 -4.60 -8.62 14.24
CA GLY A 71 -5.21 -9.79 14.90
C GLY A 71 -5.84 -10.85 13.99
N GLY A 72 -6.79 -11.61 14.55
CA GLY A 72 -7.41 -12.80 13.96
C GLY A 72 -6.66 -14.10 14.24
N ARG A 73 -7.24 -15.24 13.84
CA ARG A 73 -6.70 -16.60 14.04
C ARG A 73 -5.26 -16.83 13.54
N GLN A 74 -4.77 -15.95 12.66
CA GLN A 74 -3.43 -16.04 12.04
C GLN A 74 -2.43 -14.98 12.56
N GLY A 75 -2.78 -14.17 13.56
CA GLY A 75 -1.84 -13.19 14.15
C GLY A 75 -1.37 -12.09 13.17
N LYS A 76 -2.25 -11.63 12.26
CA LYS A 76 -1.89 -10.63 11.24
C LYS A 76 -1.55 -9.27 11.86
N LYS A 77 -0.61 -8.54 11.25
CA LYS A 77 -0.18 -7.22 11.75
C LYS A 77 -1.17 -6.13 11.34
N SER A 78 -1.33 -5.14 12.22
CA SER A 78 -2.19 -3.98 11.99
C SER A 78 -1.55 -3.02 11.00
N PHE A 79 -2.22 -2.74 9.88
CA PHE A 79 -1.80 -1.74 8.92
C PHE A 79 -2.15 -0.33 9.40
N LYS A 80 -3.29 -0.14 10.09
CA LYS A 80 -3.73 1.16 10.61
C LYS A 80 -2.72 1.80 11.56
N LYS A 81 -1.96 0.98 12.31
CA LYS A 81 -0.90 1.45 13.22
C LYS A 81 0.44 1.77 12.54
N THR A 82 0.57 1.57 11.23
CA THR A 82 1.83 1.81 10.51
C THR A 82 1.92 3.23 9.98
N ALA A 83 3.14 3.72 9.79
CA ALA A 83 3.37 5.02 9.14
C ALA A 83 2.86 5.03 7.69
N PHE A 84 2.82 3.86 7.02
CA PHE A 84 2.26 3.72 5.68
C PHE A 84 0.79 4.12 5.60
N PHE A 85 0.00 3.86 6.66
CA PHE A 85 -1.40 4.30 6.69
C PHE A 85 -1.52 5.83 6.56
N THR A 86 -0.70 6.56 7.32
CA THR A 86 -0.70 8.03 7.26
C THR A 86 -0.24 8.54 5.90
N VAL A 87 0.78 7.91 5.30
CA VAL A 87 1.26 8.24 3.96
C VAL A 87 0.16 8.03 2.92
N VAL A 88 -0.54 6.89 2.96
CA VAL A 88 -1.63 6.59 2.03
C VAL A 88 -2.76 7.60 2.19
N LEU A 89 -3.19 7.88 3.43
CA LEU A 89 -4.26 8.82 3.72
C LEU A 89 -3.94 10.23 3.18
N GLU A 90 -2.75 10.75 3.47
CA GLU A 90 -2.33 12.08 3.02
C GLU A 90 -2.16 12.15 1.49
N SER A 91 -1.64 11.08 0.88
CA SER A 91 -1.51 10.98 -0.58
C SER A 91 -2.88 10.96 -1.28
N VAL A 92 -3.84 10.22 -0.74
CA VAL A 92 -5.21 10.18 -1.29
C VAL A 92 -5.90 11.53 -1.10
N ARG A 93 -5.78 12.17 0.07
CA ARG A 93 -6.35 13.50 0.33
C ARG A 93 -5.80 14.59 -0.58
N THR A 94 -4.58 14.43 -1.08
CA THR A 94 -4.01 15.35 -2.07
C THR A 94 -4.81 15.34 -3.38
N ASN A 95 -5.35 14.18 -3.78
CA ASN A 95 -6.17 14.04 -4.99
C ASN A 95 -7.68 14.14 -4.73
N PHE A 96 -8.11 13.75 -3.52
CA PHE A 96 -9.50 13.70 -3.09
C PHE A 96 -9.63 14.38 -1.72
N PRO A 97 -9.76 15.71 -1.66
CA PRO A 97 -9.75 16.46 -0.40
C PRO A 97 -10.85 16.06 0.58
N THR A 98 -11.98 15.56 0.06
CA THR A 98 -13.14 15.09 0.85
C THR A 98 -12.99 13.66 1.37
N ALA A 99 -11.87 12.97 1.08
CA ALA A 99 -11.65 11.60 1.53
C ALA A 99 -11.50 11.53 3.07
N THR A 100 -12.45 10.83 3.71
CA THR A 100 -12.41 10.54 5.14
C THR A 100 -11.43 9.40 5.43
N GLU A 101 -10.90 9.38 6.65
CA GLU A 101 -10.04 8.28 7.11
C GLU A 101 -10.75 6.94 6.99
N GLU A 102 -12.05 6.90 7.34
CA GLU A 102 -12.87 5.69 7.31
C GLU A 102 -13.02 5.12 5.90
N LEU A 103 -13.27 5.97 4.90
CA LEU A 103 -13.38 5.53 3.50
C LEU A 103 -12.05 4.97 2.97
N VAL A 104 -10.94 5.61 3.30
CA VAL A 104 -9.60 5.15 2.91
C VAL A 104 -9.25 3.86 3.66
N ALA A 105 -9.55 3.77 4.95
CA ALA A 105 -9.34 2.58 5.77
C ALA A 105 -10.18 1.40 5.28
N ALA A 106 -11.45 1.61 4.95
CA ALA A 106 -12.31 0.59 4.34
C ALA A 106 -11.73 0.10 3.01
N SER A 107 -11.30 1.02 2.15
CA SER A 107 -10.67 0.71 0.86
C SER A 107 -9.38 -0.10 1.02
N ILE A 108 -8.52 0.27 1.98
CA ILE A 108 -7.33 -0.51 2.33
C ILE A 108 -7.72 -1.90 2.84
N GLY A 109 -8.69 -1.97 3.75
CA GLY A 109 -9.16 -3.21 4.34
C GLY A 109 -9.66 -4.20 3.29
N ASP A 110 -10.48 -3.74 2.35
CA ASP A 110 -11.00 -4.57 1.26
C ASP A 110 -9.89 -5.03 0.32
N HIS A 111 -8.92 -4.16 0.00
CA HIS A 111 -7.76 -4.51 -0.81
C HIS A 111 -6.89 -5.59 -0.14
N LEU A 112 -6.63 -5.45 1.16
CA LEU A 112 -5.85 -6.42 1.94
C LEU A 112 -6.59 -7.74 2.15
N LYS A 113 -7.91 -7.73 2.34
CA LYS A 113 -8.75 -8.94 2.42
C LYS A 113 -8.66 -9.77 1.13
N GLN A 114 -8.56 -9.12 -0.02
CA GLN A 114 -8.45 -9.79 -1.31
C GLN A 114 -7.02 -10.25 -1.63
N ALA A 115 -6.00 -9.80 -0.90
CA ALA A 115 -4.60 -10.13 -1.19
C ALA A 115 -4.30 -11.65 -1.22
N PRO A 116 -4.86 -12.50 -0.33
CA PRO A 116 -4.69 -13.96 -0.41
C PRO A 116 -5.33 -14.58 -1.66
N ALA A 117 -6.49 -14.08 -2.09
CA ALA A 117 -7.22 -14.58 -3.26
C ALA A 117 -6.51 -14.27 -4.60
N ARG A 118 -5.58 -13.30 -4.63
CA ARG A 118 -4.79 -12.96 -5.82
C ARG A 118 -3.82 -14.05 -6.26
N ARG A 119 -3.60 -15.08 -5.44
CA ARG A 119 -2.73 -16.22 -5.80
C ARG A 119 -3.36 -17.17 -6.84
N GLY A 120 -4.63 -16.97 -7.21
CA GLY A 120 -5.36 -17.81 -8.20
C GLY A 120 -5.69 -17.15 -9.54
N GLY A 121 -5.22 -15.93 -9.81
CA GLY A 121 -5.59 -15.18 -11.02
C GLY A 121 -4.51 -15.14 -12.10
N ARG A 122 -3.77 -16.23 -12.33
CA ARG A 122 -2.93 -16.39 -13.52
C ARG A 122 -3.60 -17.39 -14.46
N GLY A 123 -4.72 -16.97 -15.04
CA GLY A 123 -5.12 -17.46 -16.35
C GLY A 123 -4.18 -16.85 -17.38
N THR A 124 -3.03 -17.49 -17.61
CA THR A 124 -2.42 -17.53 -18.94
C THR A 124 -3.47 -18.18 -19.84
N THR A 125 -4.12 -17.48 -20.77
CA THR A 125 -3.63 -17.33 -22.14
C THR A 125 -4.55 -16.33 -22.83
N ARG A 126 -4.00 -15.21 -23.33
CA ARG A 126 -4.61 -14.54 -24.49
C ARG A 126 -3.99 -15.23 -25.70
N THR A 127 -4.55 -16.37 -26.09
CA THR A 127 -4.43 -16.84 -27.47
C THR A 127 -5.06 -15.79 -28.36
N SER A 128 -4.24 -15.12 -29.16
CA SER A 128 -4.72 -14.41 -30.35
C SER A 128 -5.30 -15.44 -31.31
N PRO A 129 -6.55 -15.32 -31.77
CA PRO A 129 -6.95 -15.96 -33.01
C PRO A 129 -6.33 -15.15 -34.17
N GLY A 130 -5.67 -15.87 -35.08
CA GLY A 130 -5.31 -15.36 -36.40
C GLY A 130 -6.52 -15.25 -37.31
#